data_AF-A0A2G2ZU27-F1
#
_entry.id   AF-A0A2G2ZU27-F1
#
_cell.length_a   1.000
_cell.length_b   1.000
_cell.length_c   1.000
_cell.angle_alpha   90.00
_cell.angle_beta   90.00
_cell.angle_gamma   90.00
#
_symmetry.space_group_name_H-M   'P 1'
#
loop_
_entity.id
_entity.type
_entity.pdbx_description
1 polymer ?
#
loop_
_entity_poly.entity_id
_entity_poly.type
_entity_poly.pdbx_seq_one_letter_code
_entity_poly.pdbx_strand_id
1 'polypeptide(L)'
;MHFGVPLIVMPFNIDQFLTAKYEVELGIALEVRRDENVRVEREEIVKAIRNVIVEKKGEELRTKSGELSEKIREKEKQDVEEEVMEELKKLCLMNQNKKSVRVVSIDVLVHVFTDVWFLSSLVF
;
A
#
# COMPACT_ATOMS: atom_id res chain seq x y z
N MET A 1 -12.02 4.19 4.29
CA MET A 1 -12.53 3.18 3.33
C MET A 1 -12.10 1.75 3.66
N HIS A 2 -10.92 1.53 4.26
CA HIS A 2 -10.41 0.21 4.65
C HIS A 2 -11.40 -0.71 5.40
N PHE A 3 -12.34 -0.18 6.19
CA PHE A 3 -13.31 -0.98 6.97
C PHE A 3 -14.63 -1.30 6.25
N GLY A 4 -14.83 -0.83 5.02
CA GLY A 4 -16.05 -1.14 4.25
C GLY A 4 -17.33 -0.49 4.77
N VAL A 5 -17.22 0.61 5.51
CA VAL A 5 -18.36 1.35 6.06
C VAL A 5 -18.75 2.49 5.11
N PRO A 6 -20.05 2.63 4.76
CA PRO A 6 -20.51 3.72 3.91
C PRO A 6 -20.48 5.06 4.64
N LEU A 7 -20.34 6.15 3.86
CA LEU A 7 -20.16 7.50 4.39
C LEU A 7 -21.41 8.36 4.20
N ILE A 8 -21.72 9.21 5.19
CA ILE A 8 -22.64 10.32 5.02
C ILE A 8 -21.78 11.58 4.96
N VAL A 9 -21.76 12.24 3.80
CA VAL A 9 -20.86 13.36 3.54
C VAL A 9 -21.59 14.70 3.64
N MET A 10 -20.97 15.64 4.34
CA MET A 10 -21.46 17.01 4.51
C MET A 10 -20.29 18.00 4.28
N PRO A 11 -19.92 18.26 3.02
CA PRO A 11 -18.67 18.94 2.68
C PRO A 11 -18.69 20.43 3.06
N PHE A 12 -17.78 20.93 3.89
CA PHE A 12 -17.78 22.35 4.32
C PHE A 12 -16.81 23.24 3.50
N ASN A 13 -15.74 22.65 2.98
CA ASN A 13 -14.67 23.34 2.28
C ASN A 13 -14.56 22.90 0.80
N ILE A 14 -13.94 23.73 -0.05
CA ILE A 14 -13.80 23.53 -1.51
C ILE A 14 -13.19 22.17 -1.88
N ASP A 15 -12.13 21.76 -1.19
CA ASP A 15 -11.44 20.47 -1.35
C ASP A 15 -12.35 19.27 -1.02
N GLN A 16 -13.22 19.44 -0.02
CA GLN A 16 -14.16 18.41 0.41
C GLN A 16 -15.30 18.22 -0.59
N PHE A 17 -15.70 19.24 -1.36
CA PHE A 17 -16.78 19.08 -2.35
C PHE A 17 -16.38 18.12 -3.48
N LEU A 18 -15.14 18.23 -3.98
CA LEU A 18 -14.65 17.31 -5.01
C LEU A 18 -14.54 15.89 -4.48
N THR A 19 -14.01 15.74 -3.25
CA THR A 19 -13.90 14.43 -2.59
C THR A 19 -15.27 13.82 -2.34
N ALA A 20 -16.22 14.59 -1.80
CA ALA A 20 -17.58 14.13 -1.54
C ALA A 20 -18.29 13.70 -2.82
N LYS A 21 -18.17 14.49 -3.89
CA LYS A 21 -18.75 14.16 -5.19
C LYS A 21 -18.17 12.85 -5.75
N TYR A 22 -16.85 12.69 -5.67
CA TYR A 22 -16.19 11.45 -6.10
C TYR A 22 -16.65 10.24 -5.29
N GLU A 23 -16.78 10.35 -3.96
CA GLU A 23 -17.24 9.26 -3.09
C GLU A 23 -18.70 8.87 -3.35
N VAL A 24 -19.56 9.85 -3.67
CA VAL A 24 -20.95 9.61 -4.06
C VAL A 24 -21.03 8.92 -5.42
N GLU A 25 -20.25 9.37 -6.40
CA GLU A 25 -20.17 8.75 -7.74
C GLU A 25 -19.60 7.33 -7.67
N LEU A 26 -18.66 7.07 -6.77
CA LEU A 26 -18.13 5.74 -6.49
C LEU A 26 -19.16 4.83 -5.79
N GLY A 27 -20.26 5.40 -5.30
CA GLY A 27 -21.35 4.66 -4.67
C GLY A 27 -21.04 4.19 -3.26
N ILE A 28 -20.09 4.82 -2.57
CA ILE A 28 -19.72 4.50 -1.18
C ILE A 28 -20.20 5.55 -0.19
N ALA A 29 -20.72 6.67 -0.68
CA ALA A 29 -21.20 7.77 0.13
C ALA A 29 -22.58 8.27 -0.28
N LEU A 30 -23.25 8.92 0.67
CA LEU A 30 -24.47 9.67 0.47
C LEU A 30 -24.26 11.11 0.95
N GLU A 31 -24.42 12.06 0.04
CA GLU A 31 -24.32 13.48 0.37
C GLU A 31 -25.61 14.01 1.01
N VAL A 32 -25.44 14.76 2.10
CA VAL A 32 -26.53 15.52 2.72
C VAL A 32 -26.78 16.76 1.87
N ARG A 33 -28.00 16.89 1.35
CA ARG A 33 -28.37 18.03 0.51
C ARG A 33 -28.41 19.33 1.30
N ARG A 34 -28.14 20.42 0.60
CA ARG A 34 -28.27 21.78 1.09
C ARG A 34 -29.36 22.52 0.34
N ASP A 35 -29.95 23.49 1.02
CA ASP A 35 -30.87 24.43 0.40
C ASP A 35 -30.12 25.45 -0.47
N GLU A 36 -30.88 26.34 -1.11
CA GLU A 36 -30.35 27.43 -1.94
C GLU A 36 -29.47 28.43 -1.16
N ASN A 37 -29.63 28.48 0.17
CA ASN A 37 -28.85 29.32 1.08
C ASN A 37 -27.64 28.57 1.67
N VAL A 38 -27.28 27.39 1.14
CA VAL A 38 -26.18 26.54 1.60
C VAL A 38 -26.38 26.05 3.05
N ARG A 39 -27.61 26.09 3.57
CA ARG A 39 -27.97 25.58 4.89
C ARG A 39 -28.32 24.11 4.81
N VAL A 40 -28.01 23.41 5.90
CA VAL A 40 -28.38 22.00 6.08
C VAL A 40 -29.57 21.95 7.02
N GLU A 41 -30.69 21.44 6.53
CA GLU A 41 -31.90 21.21 7.32
C GLU A 41 -31.77 19.92 8.13
N ARG A 42 -32.39 19.88 9.32
CA ARG A 42 -32.34 18.68 10.19
C ARG A 42 -33.01 17.48 9.52
N GLU A 43 -34.05 17.76 8.75
CA GLU A 43 -34.85 16.82 7.99
C GLU A 43 -34.00 16.07 6.96
N GLU A 44 -33.11 16.77 6.25
CA GLU A 44 -32.20 16.17 5.28
C GLU A 44 -31.12 15.30 5.96
N ILE A 45 -30.64 15.68 7.15
CA ILE A 45 -29.74 14.82 7.93
C ILE A 45 -30.45 13.53 8.36
N VAL A 46 -31.66 13.64 8.92
CA VAL A 46 -32.45 12.47 9.35
C VAL A 46 -32.75 11.55 8.17
N LYS A 47 -33.08 12.12 7.01
CA LYS A 47 -33.32 11.38 5.77
C LYS A 47 -32.06 10.68 5.27
N ALA A 48 -30.90 11.33 5.31
CA ALA A 48 -29.63 10.71 4.95
C ALA A 48 -29.32 9.51 5.86
N ILE A 49 -29.48 9.66 7.17
CA ILE A 49 -29.27 8.59 8.15
C ILE A 49 -30.23 7.42 7.89
N ARG A 50 -31.53 7.69 7.68
CA ARG A 50 -32.52 6.64 7.37
C ARG A 50 -32.18 5.90 6.08
N ASN A 51 -31.79 6.63 5.03
CA ASN A 51 -31.38 6.03 3.76
C ASN A 51 -30.19 5.08 3.92
N VAL A 52 -29.19 5.45 4.71
CA VAL A 52 -28.00 4.61 4.92
C VAL A 52 -28.31 3.44 5.84
N ILE A 53 -29.11 3.63 6.89
CA ILE A 53 -29.32 2.60 7.91
C ILE A 53 -30.43 1.61 7.51
N VAL A 54 -31.58 2.10 7.05
CA VAL A 54 -32.83 1.33 6.94
C VAL A 54 -33.20 1.01 5.49
N GLU A 55 -32.98 1.94 4.58
CA GLU A 55 -33.45 1.79 3.19
C GLU A 55 -32.52 0.91 2.35
N LYS A 56 -33.04 0.36 1.25
CA LYS A 56 -32.29 -0.45 0.28
C LYS A 56 -31.04 0.26 -0.24
N LYS A 57 -31.10 1.59 -0.40
CA LYS A 57 -29.94 2.40 -0.82
C LYS A 57 -28.75 2.19 0.12
N GLY A 58 -28.98 2.01 1.41
CA GLY A 58 -27.95 1.71 2.39
C GLY A 58 -27.28 0.36 2.18
N GLU A 59 -27.99 -0.65 1.72
CA GLU A 59 -27.42 -1.97 1.39
C GLU A 59 -26.48 -1.88 0.19
N GLU A 60 -26.88 -1.13 -0.84
CA GLU A 60 -26.06 -0.85 -2.02
C GLU A 60 -24.75 -0.14 -1.65
N LEU A 61 -24.84 0.89 -0.80
CA LEU A 61 -23.67 1.62 -0.30
C LEU A 61 -22.73 0.70 0.50
N ARG A 62 -23.26 -0.13 1.42
CA ARG A 62 -22.44 -1.08 2.20
C ARG A 62 -21.75 -2.10 1.31
N THR A 63 -22.44 -2.59 0.29
CA THR A 63 -21.88 -3.55 -0.68
C THR A 63 -20.70 -2.92 -1.41
N LYS A 64 -20.88 -1.71 -1.95
CA LYS A 64 -19.82 -0.98 -2.65
C LYS A 64 -18.65 -0.61 -1.74
N SER A 65 -18.93 -0.18 -0.52
CA SER A 65 -17.90 0.10 0.48
C SER A 65 -17.11 -1.17 0.82
N GLY A 66 -17.77 -2.32 0.94
CA GLY A 66 -17.15 -3.63 1.14
C GLY A 66 -16.22 -4.04 -0.01
N GLU A 67 -16.71 -3.97 -1.26
CA GLU A 67 -15.90 -4.23 -2.46
C GLU A 67 -14.64 -3.36 -2.51
N LEU A 68 -14.77 -2.08 -2.15
CA LEU A 68 -13.63 -1.16 -2.12
C LEU A 68 -12.65 -1.49 -0.99
N SER A 69 -13.15 -1.86 0.18
CA SER A 69 -12.33 -2.30 1.32
C SER A 69 -11.48 -3.53 0.97
N GLU A 70 -12.07 -4.50 0.27
CA GLU A 70 -11.33 -5.69 -0.19
C GLU A 70 -10.21 -5.33 -1.15
N LYS A 71 -10.48 -4.47 -2.14
CA LYS A 71 -9.46 -3.98 -3.09
C LYS A 71 -8.32 -3.24 -2.39
N ILE A 72 -8.62 -2.43 -1.38
CA ILE A 72 -7.60 -1.73 -0.59
C ILE A 72 -6.73 -2.74 0.15
N ARG A 73 -7.33 -3.73 0.84
CA ARG A 73 -6.59 -4.76 1.58
C ARG A 73 -5.75 -5.67 0.67
N GLU A 74 -6.23 -5.97 -0.52
CA GLU A 74 -5.48 -6.74 -1.51
C GLU A 74 -4.27 -5.95 -2.00
N LYS A 75 -4.44 -4.66 -2.31
CA LYS A 75 -3.34 -3.79 -2.71
C LYS A 75 -2.30 -3.61 -1.60
N GLU A 76 -2.74 -3.40 -0.36
CA GLU A 76 -1.83 -3.31 0.80
C GLU A 76 -0.97 -4.56 0.97
N LYS A 77 -1.51 -5.76 0.70
CA LYS A 77 -0.72 -7.00 0.72
C LYS A 77 0.29 -7.05 -0.43
N GLN A 78 -0.13 -6.67 -1.64
CA GLN A 78 0.73 -6.64 -2.82
C GLN A 78 1.91 -5.67 -2.63
N ASP A 79 1.64 -4.48 -2.08
CA ASP A 79 2.66 -3.47 -1.82
C ASP A 79 3.73 -4.00 -0.84
N VAL A 80 3.30 -4.73 0.21
CA VAL A 80 4.23 -5.37 1.16
C VAL A 80 5.02 -6.51 0.50
N GLU A 81 4.37 -7.36 -0.30
CA GLU A 81 5.05 -8.44 -1.04
C GLU A 81 6.10 -7.90 -2.01
N GLU A 82 5.81 -6.78 -2.69
CA GLU A 82 6.73 -6.10 -3.59
C GLU A 82 7.95 -5.56 -2.82
N GLU A 83 7.73 -4.87 -1.71
CA GLU A 83 8.80 -4.36 -0.85
C GLU A 83 9.72 -5.49 -0.33
N VAL A 84 9.14 -6.59 0.16
CA VAL A 84 9.89 -7.77 0.61
C VAL A 84 10.70 -8.38 -0.54
N MET A 85 10.12 -8.47 -1.74
CA MET A 85 10.83 -8.97 -2.92
C MET A 85 12.00 -8.07 -3.33
N GLU A 86 11.86 -6.75 -3.22
CA GLU A 86 12.97 -5.82 -3.46
C GLU A 86 14.10 -5.99 -2.43
N GLU A 87 13.78 -6.14 -1.15
CA GLU A 87 14.77 -6.37 -0.10
C GLU A 87 15.50 -7.71 -0.29
N LEU A 88 14.76 -8.78 -0.61
CA LEU A 88 15.34 -10.09 -0.89
C LEU A 88 16.30 -10.04 -2.09
N LYS A 89 15.94 -9.31 -3.16
CA LYS A 89 16.85 -9.07 -4.30
C LYS A 89 18.14 -8.37 -3.85
N LYS A 90 18.04 -7.33 -3.02
CA LYS A 90 19.22 -6.62 -2.48
C LYS A 90 20.14 -7.56 -1.69
N LEU A 91 19.59 -8.37 -0.78
CA LEU A 91 20.36 -9.33 0.01
C LEU A 91 21.06 -10.40 -0.84
N CYS A 92 20.36 -10.92 -1.86
CA CYS A 92 20.94 -11.88 -2.80
C CYS A 92 22.14 -11.30 -3.55
N LEU A 93 22.04 -10.07 -4.05
CA LEU A 93 23.14 -9.38 -4.73
C LEU A 93 24.34 -9.15 -3.81
N MET A 94 24.11 -8.76 -2.55
CA MET A 94 25.17 -8.57 -1.56
C MET A 94 25.88 -9.88 -1.20
N ASN A 95 25.15 -11.00 -1.13
CA ASN A 95 25.73 -12.32 -0.84
C ASN A 95 26.54 -12.90 -2.01
N GLN A 96 26.17 -12.63 -3.26
CA GLN A 96 26.97 -13.02 -4.42
C GLN A 96 28.31 -12.27 -4.46
N ASN A 97 28.31 -10.97 -4.13
CA ASN A 97 29.56 -10.21 -3.98
C ASN A 97 30.46 -10.72 -2.84
N LYS A 98 29.90 -11.12 -1.70
CA LYS A 98 30.68 -11.75 -0.60
C LYS A 98 31.26 -13.12 -0.96
N LYS A 99 30.61 -13.90 -1.84
CA LYS A 99 31.17 -15.16 -2.35
C LYS A 99 32.34 -14.90 -3.29
N SER A 100 32.24 -13.91 -4.17
CA SER A 100 33.35 -13.53 -5.07
C SER A 100 34.58 -13.05 -4.29
N VAL A 101 34.40 -12.24 -3.23
CA VAL A 101 35.53 -11.74 -2.41
C VAL A 101 36.21 -12.84 -1.57
N ARG A 102 35.46 -13.81 -1.03
CA ARG A 102 36.04 -14.93 -0.28
C ARG A 102 36.77 -15.94 -1.16
N VAL A 103 36.28 -16.21 -2.38
CA VAL A 103 36.96 -17.10 -3.33
C VAL A 103 38.26 -16.44 -3.82
N VAL A 104 38.21 -15.16 -4.20
CA VAL A 104 39.40 -14.41 -4.65
C VAL A 104 40.47 -14.28 -3.56
N SER A 105 40.09 -14.07 -2.29
CA SER A 105 41.07 -14.05 -1.19
C SER A 105 41.76 -15.40 -0.95
N ILE A 106 41.09 -16.52 -1.21
CA ILE A 106 41.69 -17.85 -1.09
C ILE A 106 42.64 -18.13 -2.27
N ASP A 107 42.25 -17.81 -3.50
CA ASP A 107 43.11 -17.99 -4.68
C ASP A 107 44.41 -17.17 -4.58
N VAL A 108 44.34 -15.91 -4.11
CA VAL A 108 45.53 -15.06 -3.91
C VAL A 108 46.45 -15.62 -2.82
N LEU A 109 45.91 -16.16 -1.73
CA LEU A 109 46.71 -16.72 -0.65
C LEU A 109 47.42 -18.02 -1.09
N VAL A 110 46.77 -18.85 -1.90
CA VAL A 110 47.36 -20.08 -2.46
C VAL A 110 48.49 -19.76 -3.42
N HIS A 111 48.34 -18.73 -4.28
CA HIS A 111 49.40 -18.31 -5.21
C HIS A 111 50.64 -17.77 -4.49
N VAL A 112 50.44 -16.92 -3.47
CA VAL A 112 51.56 -16.39 -2.65
C VAL A 112 52.28 -17.52 -1.91
N PHE A 113 51.54 -18.53 -1.42
CA PHE A 113 52.14 -19.68 -0.75
C PHE A 113 52.96 -20.56 -1.70
N THR A 114 52.50 -20.79 -2.93
CA THR A 114 53.27 -21.56 -3.93
C THR A 114 54.54 -20.84 -4.35
N ASP A 115 54.50 -19.51 -4.49
CA ASP A 115 55.67 -18.72 -4.89
C ASP A 115 56.75 -18.68 -3.80
N VAL A 116 56.36 -18.55 -2.52
CA VAL A 116 57.29 -18.55 -1.38
C VAL A 116 57.92 -19.93 -1.16
N TRP A 117 57.15 -21.01 -1.34
CA TRP A 117 57.68 -22.37 -1.22
C TRP A 117 58.63 -22.72 -2.38
N PHE A 118 58.34 -22.25 -3.59
CA PHE A 118 59.19 -22.43 -4.77
C PHE A 118 60.56 -21.74 -4.60
N LEU A 119 60.60 -20.55 -3.99
CA LEU A 119 61.85 -19.84 -3.70
C LEU A 119 62.71 -20.53 -2.63
N SER A 120 62.10 -21.20 -1.65
CA SER A 120 62.84 -21.97 -0.64
C SER A 120 63.46 -23.26 -1.18
N SER A 121 62.90 -23.84 -2.26
CA SER A 121 63.48 -24.99 -2.95
C SER A 121 64.53 -24.63 -4.02
N LEU A 122 64.68 -23.35 -4.35
CA LEU A 122 65.66 -22.89 -5.35
C LEU A 122 66.96 -22.35 -4.73
N VAL A 123 66.99 -22.13 -3.40
CA VAL A 123 68.15 -21.64 -2.65
C VAL A 123 68.85 -22.76 -1.85
N PHE A 124 68.46 -24.03 -2.06
CA PHE A 124 69.13 -25.20 -1.51
C PHE A 124 69.38 -26.27 -2.58
#